data_AF-A0A071MKT6-F1
#
_entry.id   AF-A0A071MKT6-F1
#
_cell.length_a   1.000
_cell.length_b   1.000
_cell.length_c   1.000
_cell.angle_alpha   90.00
_cell.angle_beta   90.00
_cell.angle_gamma   90.00
#
_symmetry.space_group_name_H-M   'P 1'
#
loop_
_entity.id
_entity.type
_entity.pdbx_description
1 polymer ?
#
loop_
_entity_poly.entity_id
_entity_poly.type
_entity_poly.pdbx_seq_one_letter_code
_entity_poly.pdbx_strand_id
1 'polypeptide(L)' 'MKWALDGHGILMCAERDLRDYLADGRLAVVLPDHEMPSADIYAVYAQRHQTFARIRAFVDFLAEELERSRGG' A
#
# COMPACT_ATOMS: atom_id res chain seq x y z
N MET A 1 12.72 0.30 -6.09
CA MET A 1 13.77 0.70 -5.12
C MET A 1 15.13 1.01 -5.74
N LYS A 2 15.80 0.09 -6.47
CA LYS A 2 17.19 0.27 -6.94
C LYS A 2 17.50 1.63 -7.58
N TRP A 3 16.64 2.13 -8.44
CA TRP A 3 16.81 3.42 -9.12
C TRP A 3 17.05 4.60 -8.16
N ALA A 4 16.24 4.72 -7.09
CA ALA A 4 16.37 5.80 -6.12
C ALA A 4 17.55 5.58 -5.17
N LEU A 5 17.83 4.32 -4.80
CA LEU A 5 18.99 3.96 -3.97
C LEU A 5 20.32 4.23 -4.68
N ASP A 6 20.34 4.10 -6.01
CA ASP A 6 21.48 4.46 -6.86
C ASP A 6 21.55 5.98 -7.16
N GLY A 7 20.64 6.80 -6.58
CA GLY A 7 20.66 8.25 -6.69
C GLY A 7 20.05 8.83 -7.98
N HIS A 8 19.28 8.05 -8.74
CA HIS A 8 18.72 8.47 -10.03
C HIS A 8 17.39 9.23 -9.93
N GLY A 9 16.93 9.61 -8.73
CA GLY A 9 15.77 10.49 -8.54
C GLY A 9 14.90 10.15 -7.34
N ILE A 10 13.72 10.76 -7.31
CA ILE A 10 12.69 10.62 -6.26
C ILE A 10 11.71 9.52 -6.68
N LEU A 11 11.20 8.74 -5.71
CA LEU A 11 10.22 7.69 -5.93
C LEU A 11 9.00 7.90 -5.02
N MET A 12 7.82 7.46 -5.48
CA MET A 12 6.61 7.34 -4.66
C MET A 12 6.19 5.87 -4.63
N CYS A 13 6.20 5.25 -3.44
CA CYS A 13 5.71 3.89 -3.23
C CYS A 13 5.11 3.75 -1.82
N ALA A 14 4.66 2.55 -1.47
CA ALA A 14 4.08 2.29 -0.15
C ALA A 14 5.12 2.50 0.96
N GLU A 15 4.71 3.15 2.05
CA GLU A 15 5.57 3.45 3.21
C GLU A 15 6.26 2.20 3.77
N ARG A 16 5.56 1.07 3.81
CA ARG A 16 6.12 -0.22 4.26
C ARG A 16 7.37 -0.62 3.51
N ASP A 17 7.42 -0.32 2.22
CA ASP A 17 8.55 -0.66 1.37
C ASP A 17 9.75 0.28 1.58
N LEU A 18 9.56 1.41 2.26
CA LEU A 18 10.55 2.45 2.52
C LEU A 18 11.08 2.42 3.96
N ARG A 19 10.32 1.85 4.90
CA ARG A 19 10.58 1.89 6.35
C ARG A 19 12.04 1.56 6.70
N ASP A 20 12.58 0.45 6.21
CA ASP A 20 13.96 0.03 6.51
C ASP A 20 15.02 0.97 5.93
N TYR A 21 14.79 1.48 4.71
CA TYR A 21 15.71 2.38 4.02
C TYR A 21 15.69 3.81 4.59
N LEU A 22 14.55 4.22 5.16
CA LEU A 22 14.45 5.48 5.90
C LEU A 22 15.12 5.35 7.26
N ALA A 23 14.95 4.21 7.94
CA ALA A 23 15.54 3.96 9.25
C ALA A 23 17.08 3.92 9.22
N ASP A 24 17.67 3.38 8.16
CA ASP A 24 19.14 3.34 7.99
C ASP A 24 19.73 4.51 7.19
N GLY A 25 18.89 5.47 6.77
CA GLY A 25 19.32 6.70 6.10
C GLY A 25 19.70 6.53 4.62
N ARG A 26 19.47 5.38 4.00
CA ARG A 26 19.66 5.19 2.55
C ARG A 26 18.63 5.94 1.71
N LEU A 27 17.48 6.28 2.28
CA LEU A 27 16.49 7.18 1.70
C LEU A 27 16.20 8.34 2.66
N ALA A 28 15.76 9.46 2.10
CA ALA A 28 15.34 10.64 2.84
C ALA A 28 14.00 11.16 2.32
N VAL A 29 13.14 11.65 3.22
CA VAL A 29 11.89 12.32 2.86
C VAL A 29 12.21 13.73 2.37
N VAL A 30 11.76 14.06 1.15
CA VAL A 30 12.10 15.33 0.48
C VAL A 30 10.94 16.33 0.40
N LEU A 31 9.72 15.91 0.73
CA LEU A 31 8.50 16.74 0.74
C LEU A 31 7.64 16.41 1.97
N PRO A 32 8.09 16.75 3.18
CA PRO A 32 7.41 16.36 4.42
C PRO A 32 6.01 16.98 4.57
N ASP A 33 5.77 18.13 3.94
CA ASP A 33 4.48 18.84 4.03
C ASP A 33 3.47 18.40 2.96
N HIS A 34 3.81 17.41 2.14
CA HIS A 34 2.93 16.91 1.08
C HIS A 34 2.36 15.55 1.46
N GLU A 35 1.08 15.51 1.81
CA GLU A 35 0.38 14.26 2.03
C GLU A 35 0.09 13.55 0.71
N MET A 36 0.43 12.27 0.66
CA MET A 36 0.08 11.43 -0.48
C MET A 36 -1.43 11.17 -0.50
N PRO A 37 -2.06 11.11 -1.68
CA PRO A 37 -3.46 10.70 -1.79
C PRO A 37 -3.64 9.28 -1.23
N SER A 38 -4.83 8.99 -0.67
CA SER A 38 -5.12 7.67 -0.11
C SER A 38 -4.90 6.58 -1.15
N ALA A 39 -4.06 5.60 -0.81
CA ALA A 39 -3.88 4.38 -1.59
C ALA A 39 -4.96 3.36 -1.19
N ASP A 40 -6.18 3.59 -1.67
CA ASP A 40 -7.32 2.71 -1.43
C ASP A 40 -7.16 1.40 -2.23
N ILE A 41 -7.46 0.26 -1.58
CA ILE A 41 -7.44 -1.06 -2.20
C ILE A 41 -8.87 -1.45 -2.57
N TYR A 42 -9.10 -1.82 -3.83
CA TYR A 42 -10.42 -2.20 -4.34
C TYR A 42 -10.47 -3.68 -4.73
N ALA A 43 -11.51 -4.38 -4.29
CA ALA A 43 -11.82 -5.72 -4.76
C ALA A 43 -12.66 -5.66 -6.05
N VAL A 44 -12.11 -6.15 -7.16
CA VAL A 44 -12.79 -6.15 -8.47
C VAL A 44 -13.22 -7.56 -8.85
N TYR A 45 -14.51 -7.74 -9.14
CA TYR A 45 -15.10 -9.01 -9.58
C TYR A 45 -16.27 -8.76 -10.54
N ALA A 46 -16.59 -9.76 -11.38
CA ALA A 46 -17.69 -9.63 -12.33
C ALA A 46 -19.04 -9.47 -11.61
N GLN A 47 -19.93 -8.61 -12.11
CA GLN A 47 -21.20 -8.27 -11.45
C GLN A 47 -22.07 -9.49 -11.08
N ARG A 48 -22.08 -10.53 -11.93
CA ARG A 48 -22.79 -11.81 -11.67
C ARG A 48 -22.30 -12.56 -10.42
N HIS A 49 -21.17 -12.18 -9.86
CA HIS A 49 -20.52 -12.80 -8.71
C HIS A 49 -20.83 -12.11 -7.38
N GLN A 50 -21.46 -10.94 -7.41
CA GLN A 50 -21.81 -10.15 -6.22
C GLN A 50 -22.78 -10.86 -5.26
N THR A 51 -23.60 -11.77 -5.78
CA THR A 51 -24.58 -12.54 -5.00
C THR A 51 -24.02 -13.81 -4.38
N PHE A 52 -22.82 -14.26 -4.78
CA PHE A 52 -22.24 -15.48 -4.24
C PHE A 52 -21.71 -15.26 -2.83
N ALA A 53 -22.33 -15.93 -1.85
CA ALA A 53 -21.97 -15.82 -0.44
C ALA A 53 -20.48 -16.07 -0.17
N ARG A 54 -19.87 -17.04 -0.89
CA ARG A 54 -18.44 -17.34 -0.76
C ARG A 54 -17.52 -16.16 -1.14
N ILE A 55 -17.93 -15.34 -2.12
CA ILE A 55 -17.12 -14.21 -2.58
C ILE A 55 -17.24 -13.06 -1.58
N ARG A 56 -18.45 -12.79 -1.08
CA ARG A 56 -18.64 -11.82 0.00
C ARG A 56 -17.82 -12.18 1.23
N ALA A 57 -17.96 -13.41 1.73
CA ALA A 57 -17.19 -13.88 2.89
C ALA A 57 -15.68 -13.77 2.69
N PHE A 58 -15.17 -14.01 1.48
CA PHE A 58 -13.74 -13.85 1.19
C PHE A 58 -13.31 -12.38 1.13
N VAL A 59 -14.11 -11.51 0.51
CA VAL A 59 -13.82 -10.06 0.46
C VAL A 59 -13.88 -9.45 1.85
N ASP A 60 -14.86 -9.84 2.67
CA ASP A 60 -14.99 -9.38 4.06
C ASP A 60 -13.76 -9.79 4.88
N PHE A 61 -13.34 -11.06 4.78
CA PHE A 61 -12.12 -11.54 5.41
C PHE A 61 -10.86 -10.76 4.96
N LEU A 62 -10.71 -10.50 3.66
CA LEU A 62 -9.58 -9.74 3.14
C LEU A 62 -9.59 -8.28 3.62
N ALA A 63 -10.77 -7.66 3.70
CA ALA A 63 -10.91 -6.30 4.20
C ALA A 63 -10.44 -6.20 5.66
N GLU A 64 -10.91 -7.10 6.51
CA GLU A 64 -10.50 -7.19 7.92
C GLU A 64 -8.98 -7.40 8.09
N GLU A 65 -8.39 -8.29 7.29
CA GLU A 65 -6.95 -8.57 7.36
C GLU A 65 -6.11 -7.40 6.81
N LEU A 66 -6.58 -6.72 5.76
CA LEU A 66 -5.94 -5.53 5.22
C LEU A 66 -5.96 -4.38 6.23
N GLU A 67 -7.09 -4.16 6.92
CA GLU A 67 -7.17 -3.18 8.01
C GLU A 67 -6.19 -3.50 9.13
N ARG A 68 -6.11 -4.77 9.56
CA ARG A 68 -5.13 -5.21 10.57
C ARG A 68 -3.69 -4.95 10.13
N SER A 69 -3.37 -5.21 8.87
CA SER A 69 -2.03 -5.01 8.31
C SER A 69 -1.61 -3.53 8.18
N ARG A 70 -2.58 -2.60 8.22
CA ARG A 70 -2.33 -1.14 8.17
C ARG A 70 -2.10 -0.54 9.57
N GLY A 71 -2.52 -1.22 10.63
CA GLY A 71 -2.41 -0.76 12.02
C GLY A 71 -1.12 -1.19 12.76
N GLY A 72 0.03 -1.26 12.06
CA GLY A 72 1.31 -1.77 12.60
C GLY A 72 2.53 -0.87 12.41
#